data_AF-A0A2V5P4X6-F1
#
_entry.id   AF-A0A2V5P4X6-F1
#
_cell.length_a   1.000
_cell.length_b   1.000
_cell.length_c   1.000
_cell.angle_alpha   90.00
_cell.angle_beta   90.00
_cell.angle_gamma   90.00
#
_symmetry.space_group_name_H-M   'P 1'
#
loop_
_entity.id
_entity.type
_entity.pdbx_description
1 polymer ?
#
loop_
_entity_poly.entity_id
_entity_poly.type
_entity_poly.pdbx_seq_one_letter_code
_entity_poly.pdbx_strand_id
1 'polypeptide(L)'
;MISYDSFMKTTTLPIKHSLNRSRCPLALLFIPFVLVCFALAPSNDAQCPQICDSTYQNTAVGDSALIRNTTGANNTAIGFNVLEFNTTGGGNTATGFNALGLNTFGNSNTANGRYAL
;
A
#
# COMPACT_ATOMS: atom_id res chain seq x y z
N MET A 1 38.54 90.96 3.16
CA MET A 1 37.29 91.17 2.40
C MET A 1 37.34 90.22 1.21
N ILE A 2 37.04 88.94 1.45
CA ILE A 2 35.80 88.25 1.03
C ILE A 2 35.72 88.12 -0.49
N SER A 3 35.95 86.92 -1.02
CA SER A 3 35.19 86.45 -2.18
C SER A 3 34.99 84.95 -2.06
N TYR A 4 33.72 84.57 -2.18
CA TYR A 4 33.15 83.33 -1.71
C TYR A 4 33.45 82.16 -2.64
N ASP A 5 33.70 81.04 -1.98
CA ASP A 5 33.58 79.66 -2.42
C ASP A 5 32.40 79.45 -3.40
N SER A 6 32.67 78.91 -4.60
CA SER A 6 31.62 78.34 -5.45
C SER A 6 31.96 76.89 -5.73
N PHE A 7 31.89 76.13 -4.65
CA PHE A 7 31.81 74.69 -4.63
C PHE A 7 30.59 74.23 -5.45
N MET A 8 30.82 73.85 -6.71
CA MET A 8 29.85 73.14 -7.55
C MET A 8 29.48 71.81 -6.87
N LYS A 9 28.39 71.82 -6.08
CA LYS A 9 27.76 70.61 -5.55
C LYS A 9 26.98 69.94 -6.67
N THR A 10 27.59 68.98 -7.33
CA THR A 10 26.87 68.00 -8.15
C THR A 10 26.02 67.15 -7.22
N THR A 11 24.72 67.43 -7.17
CA THR A 11 23.73 66.61 -6.48
C THR A 11 23.50 65.33 -7.28
N THR A 12 24.39 64.35 -7.11
CA THR A 12 24.11 62.98 -7.54
C THR A 12 23.07 62.40 -6.57
N LEU A 13 21.81 62.34 -6.99
CA LEU A 13 20.80 61.52 -6.32
C LEU A 13 21.27 60.07 -6.39
N PRO A 14 21.59 59.39 -5.27
CA PRO A 14 21.78 57.96 -5.31
C PRO A 14 20.42 57.36 -5.66
N ILE A 15 20.37 56.72 -6.83
CA ILE A 15 19.24 55.91 -7.29
C ILE A 15 18.88 55.00 -6.12
N LYS A 16 17.65 55.13 -5.62
CA LYS A 16 17.06 54.20 -4.66
C LYS A 16 17.18 52.81 -5.29
N HIS A 17 18.18 52.04 -4.87
CA HIS A 17 18.32 50.65 -5.28
C HIS A 17 17.12 49.94 -4.67
N SER A 18 16.06 49.79 -5.47
CA SER A 18 14.92 48.95 -5.17
C SER A 18 15.46 47.54 -4.99
N LEU A 19 15.79 47.20 -3.74
CA LEU A 19 15.97 45.82 -3.34
C LEU A 19 14.61 45.18 -3.57
N ASN A 20 14.48 44.54 -4.72
CA ASN A 20 13.42 43.59 -5.03
C ASN A 20 13.46 42.54 -3.90
N ARG A 21 12.67 42.77 -2.84
CA ARG A 21 12.46 41.79 -1.78
C ARG A 21 11.70 40.65 -2.43
N SER A 22 12.50 39.73 -2.99
CA SER A 22 12.06 38.47 -3.56
C SER A 22 11.02 37.85 -2.65
N ARG A 23 9.89 37.54 -3.26
CA ARG A 23 8.64 37.15 -2.63
C ARG A 23 8.90 36.01 -1.65
N CYS A 24 8.50 36.24 -0.40
CA CYS A 24 8.33 35.32 0.72
C CYS A 24 8.87 33.88 0.52
N PRO A 25 9.97 33.48 1.20
CA PRO A 25 10.43 32.09 1.28
C PRO A 25 9.50 31.22 2.16
N LEU A 26 8.28 31.69 2.44
CA LEU A 26 7.33 31.06 3.35
C LEU A 26 7.00 29.63 2.92
N ALA A 27 7.07 29.33 1.61
CA ALA A 27 6.94 27.99 1.06
C ALA A 27 8.02 27.00 1.57
N LEU A 28 9.26 27.46 1.77
CA LEU A 28 10.37 26.63 2.27
C LEU A 28 10.15 26.20 3.73
N LEU A 29 9.38 27.00 4.49
CA LEU A 29 9.04 26.72 5.88
C LEU A 29 8.04 25.56 6.03
N PHE A 30 7.27 25.27 4.98
CA PHE A 30 6.32 24.14 4.97
C PHE A 30 6.96 22.82 4.56
N ILE A 31 8.16 22.83 3.96
CA ILE A 31 8.89 21.62 3.57
C ILE A 31 9.11 20.66 4.75
N PRO A 32 9.61 21.08 5.93
CA PRO A 32 9.78 20.15 7.05
C PRO A 32 8.43 19.58 7.53
N PHE A 33 7.35 20.38 7.50
CA PHE A 33 6.03 19.91 7.87
C PHE A 33 5.52 18.84 6.90
N VAL A 34 5.69 19.06 5.59
CA VAL A 34 5.34 18.08 4.56
C VAL A 34 6.16 16.80 4.67
N LEU A 35 7.47 16.90 4.95
CA LEU A 35 8.34 15.74 5.15
C LEU A 35 7.95 14.95 6.41
N VAL A 36 7.60 15.63 7.49
CA VAL A 36 7.07 14.99 8.71
C VAL A 36 5.75 14.30 8.42
N CYS A 37 4.83 14.94 7.67
CA CYS A 37 3.59 14.30 7.24
C CYS A 37 3.82 13.06 6.38
N PHE A 38 4.83 13.08 5.50
CA PHE A 38 5.18 11.93 4.67
C PHE A 38 5.84 10.79 5.47
N ALA A 39 6.68 11.13 6.46
CA ALA A 39 7.34 10.15 7.32
C ALA A 39 6.41 9.55 8.38
N LEU A 40 5.39 10.29 8.81
CA LEU A 40 4.36 9.84 9.75
C LEU A 40 3.12 9.27 9.05
N ALA A 41 3.07 9.34 7.71
CA ALA A 41 2.03 8.65 6.98
C ALA A 41 2.16 7.15 7.31
N PRO A 42 1.08 6.48 7.77
CA PRO A 42 1.14 5.05 7.96
C PRO A 42 1.53 4.45 6.61
N SER A 43 2.60 3.67 6.58
CA SER A 43 2.87 2.80 5.45
C SER A 43 1.67 1.88 5.33
N ASN A 44 0.80 2.22 4.41
CA ASN A 44 -0.18 1.31 3.84
C ASN A 44 0.59 0.31 2.98
N ASP A 45 1.48 -0.45 3.63
CA ASP A 45 1.76 -1.79 3.22
C ASP A 45 0.39 -2.45 3.18
N ALA A 46 -0.03 -2.85 1.98
CA ALA A 46 -1.14 -3.76 1.84
C ALA A 46 -0.69 -5.05 2.54
N GLN A 47 -0.87 -5.10 3.87
CA GLN A 47 -0.73 -6.31 4.67
C GLN A 47 -1.83 -7.22 4.14
N CYS A 48 -1.43 -8.03 3.17
CA CYS A 48 -2.30 -8.99 2.56
C CYS A 48 -2.79 -9.88 3.71
N PRO A 49 -4.11 -10.10 3.86
CA PRO A 49 -4.65 -10.92 4.94
C PRO A 49 -3.87 -12.24 5.01
N GLN A 50 -3.79 -12.87 6.19
CA GLN A 50 -3.00 -14.08 6.53
C GLN A 50 -2.91 -15.19 5.46
N ILE A 51 -3.77 -15.17 4.44
CA ILE A 51 -3.76 -15.91 3.18
C ILE A 51 -2.48 -15.72 2.34
N CYS A 52 -1.74 -14.60 2.47
CA CYS A 52 -0.61 -14.29 1.59
C CYS A 52 0.76 -14.52 2.23
N ASP A 53 0.79 -15.07 3.45
CA ASP A 53 2.02 -15.66 3.95
C ASP A 53 2.36 -16.87 3.07
N SER A 54 3.56 -16.87 2.49
CA SER A 54 4.11 -17.93 1.64
C SER A 54 4.10 -19.34 2.26
N THR A 55 3.74 -19.46 3.53
CA THR A 55 3.48 -20.72 4.24
C THR A 55 2.18 -21.40 3.84
N TYR A 56 1.16 -20.67 3.33
CA TYR A 56 -0.15 -21.21 2.93
C TYR A 56 -0.33 -21.24 1.42
N GLN A 57 0.45 -22.08 0.72
CA GLN A 57 0.47 -22.16 -0.75
C GLN A 57 -0.82 -22.81 -1.32
N ASN A 58 -1.93 -22.07 -1.34
CA ASN A 58 -3.22 -22.56 -1.83
C ASN A 58 -3.59 -21.93 -3.18
N THR A 59 -4.22 -22.71 -4.05
CA THR A 59 -4.89 -22.21 -5.27
C THR A 59 -6.39 -22.27 -5.07
N ALA A 60 -7.06 -21.12 -5.09
CA ALA A 60 -8.52 -21.01 -4.98
C ALA A 60 -9.08 -20.33 -6.23
N VAL A 61 -9.87 -21.06 -7.02
CA VAL A 61 -10.49 -20.55 -8.26
C VAL A 61 -11.97 -20.88 -8.25
N GLY A 62 -12.81 -19.85 -8.16
CA GLY A 62 -14.27 -19.99 -8.11
C GLY A 62 -14.86 -19.38 -6.84
N ASP A 63 -16.17 -19.20 -6.84
CA ASP A 63 -16.86 -18.59 -5.69
C ASP A 63 -16.81 -19.50 -4.46
N SER A 64 -16.54 -18.89 -3.30
CA SER A 64 -16.47 -19.57 -2.00
C SER A 64 -15.44 -20.73 -1.92
N ALA A 65 -14.48 -20.79 -2.84
CA ALA A 65 -13.37 -21.74 -2.78
C ALA A 65 -12.42 -21.37 -1.63
N LEU A 66 -12.16 -22.32 -0.71
CA LEU A 66 -11.26 -22.15 0.44
C LEU A 66 -11.58 -20.97 1.38
N ILE A 67 -12.81 -20.45 1.36
CA ILE A 67 -13.16 -19.21 2.08
C ILE A 67 -13.02 -19.30 3.61
N ARG A 68 -13.14 -20.49 4.21
CA ARG A 68 -12.90 -20.72 5.64
C ARG A 68 -11.61 -21.47 5.95
N ASN A 69 -10.66 -21.49 5.02
CA ASN A 69 -9.34 -22.01 5.30
C ASN A 69 -8.58 -21.14 6.30
N THR A 70 -8.24 -21.72 7.45
CA THR A 70 -7.54 -21.01 8.54
C THR A 70 -6.03 -21.22 8.50
N THR A 71 -5.58 -22.48 8.46
CA THR A 71 -4.15 -22.83 8.51
C THR A 71 -3.78 -23.97 7.55
N GLY A 72 -4.73 -24.44 6.73
CA GLY A 72 -4.46 -25.48 5.73
C GLY A 72 -3.58 -24.94 4.60
N ALA A 73 -2.52 -25.64 4.27
CA ALA A 73 -1.58 -25.27 3.20
C ALA A 73 -1.61 -26.28 2.04
N ASN A 74 -1.08 -25.87 0.88
CA ASN A 74 -0.90 -26.76 -0.27
C ASN A 74 -2.20 -27.35 -0.84
N ASN A 75 -3.31 -26.61 -0.78
CA ASN A 75 -4.60 -27.04 -1.32
C ASN A 75 -4.88 -26.43 -2.71
N THR A 76 -5.47 -27.21 -3.62
CA THR A 76 -6.01 -26.73 -4.90
C THR A 76 -7.53 -26.90 -4.89
N ALA A 77 -8.27 -25.79 -4.98
CA ALA A 77 -9.72 -25.75 -5.00
C ALA A 77 -10.22 -25.02 -6.25
N ILE A 78 -10.88 -25.75 -7.16
CA ILE A 78 -11.38 -25.19 -8.42
C ILE A 78 -12.87 -25.50 -8.57
N GLY A 79 -13.72 -24.49 -8.45
CA GLY A 79 -15.18 -24.59 -8.59
C GLY A 79 -15.93 -23.80 -7.52
N PHE A 80 -17.24 -24.02 -7.42
CA PHE A 80 -18.12 -23.36 -6.44
C PHE A 80 -18.17 -24.15 -5.13
N ASN A 81 -17.98 -23.50 -3.99
CA ASN A 81 -17.96 -24.11 -2.63
C ASN A 81 -16.96 -25.27 -2.47
N VAL A 82 -15.84 -25.24 -3.19
CA VAL A 82 -14.81 -26.29 -3.08
C VAL A 82 -13.94 -26.03 -1.85
N LEU A 83 -13.74 -27.07 -1.02
CA LEU A 83 -12.98 -26.97 0.24
C LEU A 83 -13.47 -25.82 1.16
N GLU A 84 -14.77 -25.52 1.12
CA GLU A 84 -15.38 -24.37 1.81
C GLU A 84 -15.22 -24.42 3.35
N PHE A 85 -15.16 -25.61 3.95
CA PHE A 85 -15.02 -25.81 5.39
C PHE A 85 -13.65 -26.40 5.80
N ASN A 86 -12.67 -26.43 4.90
CA ASN A 86 -11.31 -26.84 5.26
C ASN A 86 -10.72 -25.85 6.24
N THR A 87 -10.29 -26.28 7.42
CA THR A 87 -9.74 -25.40 8.45
C THR A 87 -8.23 -25.57 8.58
N THR A 88 -7.77 -26.82 8.78
CA THR A 88 -6.33 -27.11 8.93
C THR A 88 -5.82 -28.20 7.99
N GLY A 89 -6.69 -28.79 7.17
CA GLY A 89 -6.30 -29.81 6.20
C GLY A 89 -5.42 -29.24 5.08
N GLY A 90 -4.34 -29.94 4.76
CA GLY A 90 -3.38 -29.56 3.73
C GLY A 90 -3.17 -30.64 2.66
N GLY A 91 -2.66 -30.22 1.51
CA GLY A 91 -2.37 -31.12 0.40
C GLY A 91 -3.59 -31.65 -0.35
N ASN A 92 -4.77 -31.03 -0.22
CA ASN A 92 -5.99 -31.50 -0.89
C ASN A 92 -6.11 -30.93 -2.31
N THR A 93 -6.53 -31.73 -3.28
CA THR A 93 -6.86 -31.28 -4.64
C THR A 93 -8.33 -31.57 -4.92
N ALA A 94 -9.14 -30.54 -5.14
CA ALA A 94 -10.56 -30.67 -5.42
C ALA A 94 -11.02 -29.83 -6.60
N THR A 95 -11.85 -30.44 -7.45
CA THR A 95 -12.44 -29.83 -8.64
C THR A 95 -13.92 -30.17 -8.73
N GLY A 96 -14.81 -29.19 -8.88
CA GLY A 96 -16.26 -29.43 -9.04
C GLY A 96 -17.16 -28.50 -8.21
N PHE A 97 -18.45 -28.80 -8.13
CA PHE A 97 -19.37 -28.11 -7.23
C PHE A 97 -19.36 -28.81 -5.87
N ASN A 98 -19.01 -28.09 -4.80
CA ASN A 98 -19.01 -28.58 -3.43
C ASN A 98 -18.12 -29.83 -3.20
N ALA A 99 -17.06 -29.98 -4.00
CA ALA A 99 -16.08 -31.05 -3.84
C ALA A 99 -15.22 -30.80 -2.58
N LEU A 100 -15.05 -31.83 -1.74
CA LEU A 100 -14.45 -31.74 -0.40
C LEU A 100 -15.04 -30.61 0.46
N GLY A 101 -16.29 -30.20 0.21
CA GLY A 101 -16.88 -29.01 0.84
C GLY A 101 -16.80 -29.05 2.36
N LEU A 102 -17.02 -30.23 2.96
CA LEU A 102 -17.02 -30.48 4.41
C LEU A 102 -15.70 -31.06 4.96
N ASN A 103 -14.64 -31.11 4.15
CA ASN A 103 -13.36 -31.61 4.64
C ASN A 103 -12.76 -30.58 5.60
N THR A 104 -12.76 -30.82 6.91
CA THR A 104 -12.27 -29.89 7.94
C THR A 104 -10.78 -30.08 8.26
N PHE A 105 -10.36 -31.33 8.46
CA PHE A 105 -9.01 -31.69 8.91
C PHE A 105 -8.29 -32.68 7.97
N GLY A 106 -8.98 -33.22 6.97
CA GLY A 106 -8.44 -34.25 6.08
C GLY A 106 -7.32 -33.69 5.22
N ASN A 107 -6.27 -34.49 5.07
CA ASN A 107 -5.07 -34.15 4.31
C ASN A 107 -4.94 -35.06 3.10
N SER A 108 -4.29 -34.56 2.05
CA SER A 108 -3.89 -35.37 0.88
C SER A 108 -5.04 -36.06 0.15
N ASN A 109 -6.24 -35.47 0.14
CA ASN A 109 -7.38 -36.01 -0.61
C ASN A 109 -7.38 -35.51 -2.06
N THR A 110 -7.93 -36.31 -2.97
CA THR A 110 -8.20 -35.90 -4.35
C THR A 110 -9.67 -36.15 -4.67
N ALA A 111 -10.41 -35.08 -5.02
CA ALA A 111 -11.81 -35.16 -5.38
C ALA A 111 -12.08 -34.47 -6.72
N ASN A 112 -12.79 -35.16 -7.61
CA ASN A 112 -13.23 -34.59 -8.87
C ASN A 112 -14.70 -34.94 -9.10
N GLY A 113 -15.53 -33.91 -9.21
CA GLY A 113 -16.96 -34.06 -9.47
C GLY A 113 -17.83 -33.28 -8.49
N ARG A 114 -19.12 -33.22 -8.81
CA ARG A 114 -20.12 -32.56 -7.98
C ARG A 114 -20.35 -33.37 -6.70
N TYR A 115 -20.14 -32.75 -5.54
CA TYR A 115 -20.20 -33.35 -4.20
C TYR A 115 -19.23 -34.51 -3.95
N ALA A 116 -18.13 -34.59 -4.71
CA ALA A 116 -17.09 -35.59 -4.45
C ALA A 116 -16.43 -35.36 -3.08
N LEU A 117 -16.16 -36.44 -2.34
CA LEU A 117 -15.54 -36.45 -1.02
C LEU A 117 -14.17 -37.13 -1.04
#